data_AF-A0A1H1JQP1-F1
#
_entry.id   AF-A0A1H1JQP1-F1
#
_cell.length_a   1.000
_cell.length_b   1.000
_cell.length_c   1.000
_cell.angle_alpha   90.00
_cell.angle_beta   90.00
_cell.angle_gamma   90.00
#
_symmetry.space_group_name_H-M   'P 1'
#
loop_
_entity.id
_entity.type
_entity.pdbx_description
1 polymer ?
#
loop_
_entity_poly.entity_id
_entity_poly.type
_entity_poly.pdbx_seq_one_letter_code
_entity_poly.pdbx_strand_id
1 'polypeptide(L)'
;MSSLAHHYREPNIAGKTLFSFVVDRHPKFASMGYQLALSLRQHSCDDPADIHVQFTESVPDEARRSFEELGCTTHQIKPFGDGRYCNKLAQLSNLKDLDFSIIVLLDTDMIALDDLRPHLSNTELTAKVVDGPNPPLPVLREVARLAGMREEPRLIEVDASGRLGLAGSGNGGTRLDIHADRTPKGRIIRLLRKPVLMLRDLVGSTRRHAEQDLTFLGNCNGGMYGIPKHLVEQVDTAWRHWALWLLQNIEPLKRAKKQTHVDQVAMWLAIHVAQIPFRHAPSNANYYLHFSGQHRWFDERAGIALLHYHDSAVDPTTGRLKAPQGATTMEQAAISAANAQIDQSGRSIAWV
;
A
#
# COMPACT_ATOMS: atom_id res chain seq x y z
N MET A 1 7.63 0.20 34.48
CA MET A 1 6.91 1.36 33.88
C MET A 1 6.02 0.82 32.78
N SER A 2 4.83 0.35 33.17
CA SER A 2 3.80 -0.19 32.29
C SER A 2 3.03 0.98 31.70
N SER A 3 3.13 1.16 30.38
CA SER A 3 2.46 2.23 29.65
C SER A 3 0.97 1.92 29.55
N LEU A 4 0.16 2.80 30.11
CA LEU A 4 -1.30 2.85 30.01
C LEU A 4 -1.73 2.81 28.54
N ALA A 5 -2.23 1.66 28.09
CA ALA A 5 -3.00 1.54 26.87
C ALA A 5 -4.37 2.20 27.10
N HIS A 6 -4.43 3.53 26.94
CA HIS A 6 -5.68 4.26 26.91
C HIS A 6 -6.59 3.63 25.84
N HIS A 7 -7.66 2.98 26.30
CA HIS A 7 -8.78 2.57 25.46
C HIS A 7 -9.56 3.85 25.06
N TYR A 8 -9.05 4.57 24.06
CA TYR A 8 -9.90 5.46 23.28
C TYR A 8 -10.72 4.57 22.33
N ARG A 9 -11.90 4.14 22.75
CA ARG A 9 -12.98 3.91 21.79
C ARG A 9 -13.39 5.29 21.33
N GLU A 10 -12.84 5.73 20.20
CA GLU A 10 -13.37 6.91 19.54
C GLU A 10 -14.88 6.71 19.30
N PRO A 11 -15.68 7.78 19.41
CA PRO A 11 -17.10 7.70 19.12
C PRO A 11 -17.28 7.05 17.75
N ASN A 12 -18.24 6.10 17.66
CA ASN A 12 -18.68 5.53 16.38
C ASN A 12 -18.75 6.65 15.36
N ILE A 13 -18.12 6.45 14.19
CA ILE A 13 -18.13 7.40 13.11
C ILE A 13 -19.59 7.67 12.75
N ALA A 14 -20.11 8.79 13.25
CA ALA A 14 -21.48 9.18 13.02
C ALA A 14 -21.55 9.78 11.62
N GLY A 15 -22.10 9.00 10.69
CA GLY A 15 -22.45 9.48 9.36
C GLY A 15 -22.00 8.55 8.24
N LYS A 16 -22.20 9.05 7.03
CA LYS A 16 -22.11 8.27 5.80
C LYS A 16 -20.66 8.12 5.34
N THR A 17 -20.25 6.90 5.02
CA THR A 17 -18.93 6.59 4.47
C THR A 17 -19.06 6.24 2.99
N LEU A 18 -18.35 6.96 2.13
CA LEU A 18 -18.24 6.60 0.72
C LEU A 18 -16.99 5.76 0.50
N PHE A 19 -17.09 4.75 -0.36
CA PHE A 19 -15.95 3.98 -0.85
C PHE A 19 -15.71 4.32 -2.31
N SER A 20 -14.46 4.49 -2.73
CA SER A 20 -14.15 4.79 -4.12
C SER A 20 -12.90 4.03 -4.57
N PHE A 21 -12.91 3.56 -5.82
CA PHE A 21 -11.73 3.03 -6.50
C PHE A 21 -11.79 3.31 -8.01
N VAL A 22 -10.65 3.21 -8.68
CA VAL A 22 -10.51 3.42 -10.12
C VAL A 22 -10.32 2.10 -10.85
N VAL A 23 -11.16 1.84 -11.85
CA VAL A 23 -10.95 0.77 -12.82
C VAL A 23 -10.29 1.36 -14.07
N ASP A 24 -9.08 0.91 -14.36
CA ASP A 24 -8.31 1.35 -15.52
C ASP A 24 -8.39 0.34 -16.68
N ARG A 25 -7.74 0.65 -17.80
CA ARG A 25 -7.84 -0.07 -19.09
C ARG A 25 -7.65 -1.57 -19.02
N HIS A 26 -6.76 -2.07 -18.16
CA HIS A 26 -6.41 -3.49 -18.15
C HIS A 26 -7.60 -4.32 -17.61
N PRO A 27 -8.08 -5.37 -18.31
CA PRO A 27 -9.25 -6.15 -17.90
C PRO A 27 -9.19 -6.69 -16.46
N LYS A 28 -7.98 -7.03 -15.99
CA LYS A 28 -7.73 -7.46 -14.60
C LYS A 28 -8.28 -6.47 -13.56
N PHE A 29 -8.19 -5.15 -13.79
CA PHE A 29 -8.68 -4.15 -12.84
C PHE A 29 -10.20 -4.16 -12.72
N ALA A 30 -10.92 -4.47 -13.81
CA ALA A 30 -12.37 -4.64 -13.75
C ALA A 30 -12.73 -5.87 -12.91
N SER A 31 -12.04 -6.99 -13.12
CA SER A 31 -12.24 -8.22 -12.33
C SER A 31 -11.93 -8.02 -10.85
N MET A 32 -10.77 -7.44 -10.52
CA MET A 32 -10.38 -7.18 -9.13
C MET A 32 -11.32 -6.15 -8.47
N GLY A 33 -11.61 -5.04 -9.16
CA GLY A 33 -12.54 -4.03 -8.67
C GLY A 33 -13.94 -4.61 -8.41
N TYR A 34 -14.40 -5.56 -9.22
CA TYR A 34 -15.67 -6.24 -9.00
C TYR A 34 -15.68 -7.08 -7.71
N GLN A 35 -14.58 -7.81 -7.44
CA GLN A 35 -14.42 -8.53 -6.16
C GLN A 35 -14.36 -7.57 -4.98
N LEU A 36 -13.69 -6.43 -5.13
CA LEU A 36 -13.67 -5.38 -4.12
C LEU A 36 -15.09 -4.85 -3.85
N ALA A 37 -15.84 -4.46 -4.88
CA ALA A 37 -17.21 -3.95 -4.72
C ALA A 37 -18.13 -4.97 -4.01
N LEU A 38 -18.06 -6.25 -4.40
CA LEU A 38 -18.79 -7.32 -3.72
C LEU A 38 -18.42 -7.43 -2.24
N SER A 39 -17.12 -7.41 -1.93
CA SER A 39 -16.63 -7.52 -0.55
C SER A 39 -17.07 -6.32 0.30
N LEU A 40 -16.99 -5.12 -0.25
CA LEU A 40 -17.40 -3.89 0.43
C LEU A 40 -18.90 -3.92 0.74
N ARG A 41 -19.73 -4.32 -0.22
CA ARG A 41 -21.18 -4.49 -0.03
C ARG A 41 -21.49 -5.49 1.09
N GLN A 42 -20.70 -6.54 1.21
CA GLN A 42 -20.91 -7.57 2.21
C GLN A 42 -20.46 -7.14 3.62
N HIS A 43 -19.40 -6.34 3.72
CA HIS A 43 -18.68 -6.17 4.99
C HIS A 43 -18.59 -4.72 5.50
N SER A 44 -18.58 -3.72 4.63
CA SER A 44 -18.21 -2.34 4.99
C SER A 44 -19.22 -1.27 4.55
N CYS A 45 -20.15 -1.60 3.66
CA CYS A 45 -21.03 -0.65 3.01
C CYS A 45 -22.50 -1.01 3.22
N ASP A 46 -23.27 -0.11 3.83
CA ASP A 46 -24.69 -0.35 4.14
C ASP A 46 -25.59 -0.18 2.88
N ASP A 47 -25.25 0.77 2.00
CA ASP A 47 -25.93 1.00 0.72
C ASP A 47 -24.92 0.83 -0.43
N PRO A 48 -25.13 -0.09 -1.39
CA PRO A 48 -24.25 -0.25 -2.55
C PRO A 48 -24.04 1.04 -3.35
N ALA A 49 -25.00 1.97 -3.35
CA ALA A 49 -24.88 3.25 -4.06
C ALA A 49 -23.73 4.12 -3.51
N ASP A 50 -23.25 3.85 -2.30
CA ASP A 50 -22.13 4.54 -1.65
C ASP A 50 -20.76 3.96 -2.06
N ILE A 51 -20.75 2.95 -2.93
CA ILE A 51 -19.57 2.43 -3.61
C ILE A 51 -19.47 3.14 -4.97
N HIS A 52 -18.51 4.06 -5.07
CA HIS A 52 -18.24 4.88 -6.24
C HIS A 52 -17.13 4.27 -7.11
N VAL A 53 -17.50 3.74 -8.27
CA VAL A 53 -16.57 3.08 -9.18
C VAL A 53 -16.24 4.01 -10.34
N GLN A 54 -14.96 4.36 -10.49
CA GLN A 54 -14.55 5.37 -11.46
C GLN A 54 -13.77 4.74 -12.60
N PHE A 55 -14.21 4.98 -13.83
CA PHE A 55 -13.65 4.32 -15.01
C PHE A 55 -12.88 5.32 -15.87
N THR A 56 -11.71 4.93 -16.37
CA THR A 56 -11.06 5.65 -17.47
C THR A 56 -11.81 5.42 -18.78
N GLU A 57 -11.68 6.32 -19.75
CA GLU A 57 -12.43 6.28 -21.03
C GLU A 57 -12.18 5.01 -21.85
N SER A 58 -11.08 4.31 -21.56
CA SER A 58 -10.71 3.08 -22.25
C SER A 58 -11.36 1.80 -21.70
N VAL A 59 -12.13 1.88 -20.61
CA VAL A 59 -12.79 0.69 -20.04
C VAL A 59 -14.11 0.43 -20.78
N PRO A 60 -14.38 -0.80 -21.24
CA PRO A 60 -15.62 -1.13 -21.94
C PRO A 60 -16.89 -0.92 -21.10
N ASP A 61 -17.98 -0.47 -21.73
CA ASP A 61 -19.28 -0.26 -21.07
C ASP A 61 -19.85 -1.52 -20.42
N GLU A 62 -19.51 -2.72 -20.92
CA GLU A 62 -19.89 -3.98 -20.29
C GLU A 62 -19.31 -4.14 -18.88
N ALA A 63 -18.06 -3.73 -18.68
CA ALA A 63 -17.45 -3.74 -17.36
C ALA A 63 -18.21 -2.78 -16.44
N ARG A 64 -18.50 -1.55 -16.90
CA ARG A 64 -19.29 -0.57 -16.14
C ARG A 64 -20.67 -1.09 -15.72
N ARG A 65 -21.43 -1.64 -16.67
CA ARG A 65 -22.77 -2.21 -16.40
C ARG A 65 -22.75 -3.27 -15.31
N SER A 66 -21.69 -4.07 -15.25
CA SER A 66 -21.54 -5.08 -14.19
C SER A 66 -21.52 -4.48 -12.78
N PHE A 67 -20.99 -3.26 -12.60
CA PHE A 67 -21.00 -2.58 -11.30
C PHE A 67 -22.34 -1.89 -11.02
N GLU A 68 -23.00 -1.37 -12.04
CA GLU A 68 -24.36 -0.81 -11.92
C GLU A 68 -25.37 -1.89 -11.50
N GLU A 69 -25.24 -3.11 -12.03
CA GLU A 69 -26.01 -4.29 -11.62
C GLU A 69 -25.76 -4.70 -10.15
N LEU A 70 -24.59 -4.36 -9.58
CA LEU A 70 -24.32 -4.52 -8.15
C LEU A 70 -24.94 -3.42 -7.28
N GLY A 71 -25.52 -2.39 -7.90
CA GLY A 71 -26.04 -1.19 -7.23
C GLY A 71 -24.99 -0.11 -6.98
N CYS A 72 -23.77 -0.24 -7.52
CA CYS A 72 -22.72 0.76 -7.35
C CYS A 72 -22.99 2.02 -8.18
N THR A 73 -22.54 3.17 -7.69
CA THR A 73 -22.56 4.42 -8.48
C THR A 73 -21.32 4.49 -9.37
N THR A 74 -21.50 4.57 -10.69
CA THR A 74 -20.37 4.63 -11.63
C THR A 74 -20.07 6.05 -12.12
N HIS A 75 -18.79 6.32 -12.36
CA HIS A 75 -18.31 7.63 -12.84
C HIS A 75 -17.42 7.44 -14.06
N GLN A 76 -17.39 8.43 -14.94
CA GLN A 76 -16.39 8.53 -16.00
C GLN A 76 -15.33 9.53 -15.56
N ILE A 77 -14.05 9.16 -15.65
CA ILE A 77 -12.93 10.06 -15.37
C ILE A 77 -11.98 10.12 -16.56
N LYS A 78 -11.23 11.23 -16.62
CA LYS A 78 -10.06 11.35 -17.47
C LYS A 78 -8.83 10.84 -16.72
N PRO A 79 -7.90 10.16 -17.41
CA PRO A 79 -6.60 9.85 -16.81
C PRO A 79 -5.91 11.11 -16.29
N PHE A 80 -5.23 11.01 -15.15
CA PHE A 80 -4.56 12.14 -14.50
C PHE A 80 -3.08 12.18 -14.88
N GLY A 81 -2.54 13.38 -15.11
CA GLY A 81 -1.12 13.58 -15.36
C GLY A 81 -0.64 12.87 -16.63
N ASP A 82 0.30 11.93 -16.48
CA ASP A 82 0.80 11.10 -17.59
C ASP A 82 -0.13 9.93 -17.96
N GLY A 83 -1.23 9.79 -17.22
CA GLY A 83 -2.26 8.77 -17.41
C GLY A 83 -1.84 7.36 -16.97
N ARG A 84 -0.71 7.19 -16.27
CA ARG A 84 -0.16 5.87 -15.92
C ARG A 84 -0.20 5.56 -14.43
N TYR A 85 0.25 6.49 -13.59
CA TYR A 85 0.55 6.19 -12.19
C TYR A 85 -0.37 6.89 -11.19
N CYS A 86 -1.20 7.83 -11.64
CA CYS A 86 -1.86 8.80 -10.75
C CYS A 86 -3.38 8.87 -10.94
N ASN A 87 -3.99 7.89 -11.62
CA ASN A 87 -5.43 7.91 -11.89
C ASN A 87 -6.25 7.86 -10.60
N LYS A 88 -5.69 7.34 -9.50
CA LYS A 88 -6.27 7.39 -8.15
C LYS A 88 -6.65 8.81 -7.68
N LEU A 89 -5.89 9.82 -8.10
CA LEU A 89 -6.15 11.22 -7.73
C LEU A 89 -7.43 11.78 -8.35
N ALA A 90 -7.86 11.23 -9.50
CA ALA A 90 -9.07 11.66 -10.18
C ALA A 90 -10.33 11.40 -9.34
N GLN A 91 -10.24 10.55 -8.32
CA GLN A 91 -11.39 10.09 -7.57
C GLN A 91 -12.14 11.18 -6.82
N LEU A 92 -11.43 12.14 -6.23
CA LEU A 92 -12.04 13.15 -5.36
C LEU A 92 -12.93 14.14 -6.14
N SER A 93 -12.65 14.36 -7.43
CA SER A 93 -13.37 15.38 -8.21
C SER A 93 -14.87 15.10 -8.35
N ASN A 94 -15.26 13.82 -8.43
CA ASN A 94 -16.67 13.44 -8.57
C ASN A 94 -17.41 13.34 -7.23
N LEU A 95 -16.66 13.37 -6.12
CA LEU A 95 -17.16 12.95 -4.82
C LEU A 95 -17.23 14.12 -3.85
N LYS A 96 -16.39 15.14 -4.01
CA LYS A 96 -16.26 16.24 -3.06
C LYS A 96 -17.53 17.04 -2.78
N ASP A 97 -18.52 17.03 -3.68
CA ASP A 97 -19.79 17.76 -3.52
C ASP A 97 -20.93 16.88 -2.94
N LEU A 98 -20.69 15.59 -2.73
CA LEU A 98 -21.67 14.67 -2.16
C LEU A 98 -21.80 14.86 -0.63
N ASP A 99 -22.93 14.44 -0.07
CA ASP A 99 -23.13 14.40 1.37
C ASP A 99 -22.49 13.14 1.96
N PHE A 100 -21.47 13.31 2.81
CA PHE A 100 -20.76 12.24 3.50
C PHE A 100 -19.91 12.79 4.65
N SER A 101 -19.50 11.89 5.54
CA SER A 101 -18.59 12.17 6.65
C SER A 101 -17.15 11.79 6.32
N ILE A 102 -16.94 10.62 5.70
CA ILE A 102 -15.63 10.13 5.31
C ILE A 102 -15.71 9.54 3.90
N ILE A 103 -14.65 9.72 3.13
CA ILE A 103 -14.41 8.95 1.90
C ILE A 103 -13.21 8.03 2.06
N VAL A 104 -13.33 6.78 1.62
CA VAL A 104 -12.25 5.79 1.59
C VAL A 104 -11.84 5.56 0.13
N LEU A 105 -10.59 5.90 -0.20
CA LEU A 105 -10.00 5.67 -1.51
C LEU A 105 -9.22 4.36 -1.51
N LEU A 106 -9.54 3.46 -2.43
CA LEU A 106 -9.04 2.09 -2.48
C LEU A 106 -8.34 1.79 -3.81
N ASP A 107 -7.36 0.89 -3.78
CA ASP A 107 -6.89 0.22 -4.99
C ASP A 107 -7.86 -0.90 -5.36
N THR A 108 -7.87 -1.34 -6.62
CA THR A 108 -8.75 -2.44 -7.04
C THR A 108 -8.31 -3.79 -6.52
N ASP A 109 -7.04 -3.97 -6.17
CA ASP A 109 -6.42 -5.24 -5.78
C ASP A 109 -6.58 -5.51 -4.27
N MET A 110 -7.79 -5.25 -3.77
CA MET A 110 -8.14 -5.37 -2.36
C MET A 110 -9.43 -6.18 -2.17
N ILE A 111 -9.55 -6.87 -1.04
CA ILE A 111 -10.78 -7.60 -0.64
C ILE A 111 -11.09 -7.29 0.82
N ALA A 112 -12.28 -6.73 1.08
CA ALA A 112 -12.77 -6.50 2.42
C ALA A 112 -13.23 -7.82 3.06
N LEU A 113 -12.90 -8.01 4.33
CA LEU A 113 -13.26 -9.19 5.11
C LEU A 113 -14.07 -8.84 6.37
N ASP A 114 -14.05 -7.55 6.75
CA ASP A 114 -14.78 -7.00 7.89
C ASP A 114 -15.09 -5.53 7.64
N ASP A 115 -15.76 -4.88 8.59
CA ASP A 115 -16.05 -3.45 8.54
C ASP A 115 -14.76 -2.62 8.67
N LEU A 116 -14.49 -1.78 7.67
CA LEU A 116 -13.35 -0.85 7.67
C LEU A 116 -13.54 0.37 8.58
N ARG A 117 -14.78 0.75 8.87
CA ARG A 117 -15.11 2.00 9.58
C ARG A 117 -14.42 2.14 10.95
N PRO A 118 -14.25 1.09 11.78
CA PRO A 118 -13.51 1.19 13.04
C PRO A 118 -12.06 1.67 12.90
N HIS A 119 -11.47 1.63 11.71
CA HIS A 119 -10.08 2.06 11.46
C HIS A 119 -9.97 3.49 10.91
N LEU A 120 -11.09 4.16 10.61
CA LEU A 120 -11.12 5.49 10.01
C LEU A 120 -11.20 6.59 11.08
N SER A 121 -10.92 7.84 10.69
CA SER A 121 -11.03 9.01 11.56
C SER A 121 -11.95 10.04 10.92
N ASN A 122 -12.72 10.75 11.75
CA ASN A 122 -13.53 11.91 11.32
C ASN A 122 -12.75 13.23 11.39
N THR A 123 -11.52 13.23 11.90
CA THR A 123 -10.73 14.45 12.12
C THR A 123 -9.42 14.48 11.35
N GLU A 124 -8.88 13.31 11.03
CA GLU A 124 -7.55 13.13 10.44
C GLU A 124 -7.62 12.24 9.20
N LEU A 125 -6.73 12.48 8.23
CA LEU A 125 -6.49 11.53 7.16
C LEU A 125 -5.90 10.24 7.76
N THR A 126 -6.47 9.09 7.43
CA THR A 126 -6.00 7.79 7.91
C THR A 126 -5.39 6.98 6.78
N ALA A 127 -4.18 6.47 7.00
CA ALA A 127 -3.57 5.49 6.11
C ALA A 127 -2.53 4.65 6.85
N LYS A 128 -2.29 3.44 6.34
CA LYS A 128 -1.25 2.55 6.85
C LYS A 128 0.11 3.01 6.35
N VAL A 129 1.16 2.91 7.16
CA VAL A 129 2.54 3.11 6.70
C VAL A 129 2.88 2.18 5.54
N VAL A 130 3.82 2.58 4.66
CA VAL A 130 4.33 1.68 3.61
C VAL A 130 4.81 0.35 4.15
N ASP A 131 4.65 -0.70 3.35
CA ASP A 131 5.05 -2.04 3.78
C ASP A 131 6.56 -2.18 3.88
N GLY A 132 7.29 -1.62 2.91
CA GLY A 132 8.76 -1.54 2.95
C GLY A 132 9.26 -0.13 2.69
N PRO A 133 10.59 0.11 2.68
CA PRO A 133 11.20 1.40 2.38
C PRO A 133 11.02 1.74 0.90
N ASN A 134 9.80 2.04 0.48
CA ASN A 134 9.40 2.12 -0.91
C ASN A 134 8.66 3.45 -1.19
N PRO A 135 9.34 4.48 -1.72
CA PRO A 135 10.76 4.54 -2.08
C PRO A 135 11.74 4.49 -0.88
N PRO A 136 13.02 4.15 -1.11
CA PRO A 136 14.04 4.15 -0.05
C PRO A 136 14.25 5.54 0.55
N LEU A 137 14.63 5.59 1.82
CA LEU A 137 14.78 6.85 2.57
C LEU A 137 15.70 7.89 1.89
N PRO A 138 16.85 7.54 1.28
CA PRO A 138 17.68 8.51 0.55
C PRO A 138 16.95 9.17 -0.62
N VAL A 139 16.05 8.44 -1.29
CA VAL A 139 15.23 8.97 -2.40
C VAL A 139 14.21 9.96 -1.87
N LEU A 140 13.53 9.62 -0.77
CA LEU A 140 12.58 10.53 -0.12
C LEU A 140 13.26 11.81 0.37
N ARG A 141 14.47 11.72 0.96
CA ARG A 141 15.25 12.91 1.35
C ARG A 141 15.59 13.80 0.17
N GLU A 142 15.98 13.20 -0.95
CA GLU A 142 16.24 13.96 -2.18
C GLU A 142 14.98 14.67 -2.68
N VAL A 143 13.84 13.98 -2.68
CA VAL A 143 12.53 14.55 -3.04
C VAL A 143 12.15 15.70 -2.09
N ALA A 144 12.24 15.51 -0.77
CA ALA A 144 11.96 16.56 0.22
C ALA A 144 12.81 17.81 0.00
N ARG A 145 14.12 17.63 -0.23
CA ARG A 145 15.05 18.73 -0.53
C ARG A 145 14.65 19.48 -1.80
N LEU A 146 14.28 18.76 -2.86
CA LEU A 146 13.83 19.36 -4.12
C LEU A 146 12.48 20.09 -3.97
N ALA A 147 11.58 19.55 -3.14
CA ALA A 147 10.29 20.15 -2.81
C ALA A 147 10.41 21.37 -1.86
N GLY A 148 11.62 21.69 -1.38
CA GLY A 148 11.86 22.84 -0.50
C GLY A 148 11.39 22.61 0.95
N MET A 149 11.24 21.36 1.38
CA MET A 149 10.95 21.05 2.78
C MET A 149 12.11 21.50 3.67
N ARG A 150 11.81 22.35 4.67
CA ARG A 150 12.82 22.90 5.58
C ARG A 150 13.23 21.91 6.66
N GLU A 151 12.31 21.04 7.05
CA GLU A 151 12.49 20.04 8.10
C GLU A 151 12.07 18.67 7.58
N GLU A 152 12.87 17.65 7.90
CA GLU A 152 12.51 16.26 7.61
C GLU A 152 11.42 15.81 8.60
N PRO A 153 10.36 15.12 8.12
CA PRO A 153 9.41 14.49 9.02
C PRO A 153 10.08 13.49 9.96
N ARG A 154 9.40 13.17 11.07
CA ARG A 154 9.85 12.12 11.99
C ARG A 154 10.04 10.79 11.25
N LEU A 155 11.14 10.11 11.50
CA LEU A 155 11.36 8.75 11.01
C LEU A 155 10.55 7.74 11.82
N ILE A 156 9.98 6.75 11.12
CA ILE A 156 9.26 5.62 11.70
C ILE A 156 9.68 4.33 10.99
N GLU A 157 9.34 3.20 11.59
CA GLU A 157 9.57 1.89 10.99
C GLU A 157 8.47 1.56 9.97
N VAL A 158 8.87 0.93 8.86
CA VAL A 158 7.95 0.38 7.86
C VAL A 158 7.17 -0.81 8.44
N ASP A 159 6.09 -1.22 7.78
CA ASP A 159 5.22 -2.28 8.33
C ASP A 159 5.88 -3.65 8.32
N ALA A 160 6.48 -4.05 7.20
CA ALA A 160 7.13 -5.34 7.08
C ALA A 160 8.42 -5.34 7.91
N SER A 161 8.44 -6.16 8.96
CA SER A 161 9.67 -6.41 9.71
C SER A 161 10.39 -7.67 9.22
N GLY A 162 11.72 -7.62 9.20
CA GLY A 162 12.59 -8.71 8.75
C GLY A 162 13.24 -8.44 7.39
N ARG A 163 14.33 -9.17 7.08
CA ARG A 163 14.94 -9.12 5.75
C ARG A 163 13.85 -9.47 4.75
N LEU A 164 13.37 -8.47 3.99
CA LEU A 164 12.58 -8.67 2.79
C LEU A 164 13.36 -9.68 1.93
N GLY A 165 13.02 -10.96 2.05
CA GLY A 165 13.47 -11.98 1.15
C GLY A 165 12.84 -11.59 -0.16
N LEU A 166 13.62 -10.91 -1.02
CA LEU A 166 13.22 -10.60 -2.38
C LEU A 166 12.77 -11.92 -3.01
N ALA A 167 11.46 -12.15 -3.05
CA ALA A 167 10.87 -13.26 -3.76
C ALA A 167 11.10 -12.99 -5.25
N GLY A 168 12.24 -13.47 -5.75
CA GLY A 168 12.51 -13.76 -7.15
C GLY A 168 12.09 -12.71 -8.19
N SER A 169 12.81 -11.58 -8.29
CA SER A 169 13.08 -11.01 -9.61
C SER A 169 14.19 -11.86 -10.24
N GLY A 170 13.81 -13.00 -10.83
CA GLY A 170 14.75 -13.93 -11.46
C GLY A 170 15.48 -13.31 -12.63
N ASN A 171 16.73 -12.91 -12.41
CA ASN A 171 17.73 -12.84 -13.49
C ASN A 171 18.64 -14.05 -13.34
N GLY A 172 18.65 -14.89 -14.39
CA GLY A 172 19.48 -16.07 -14.49
C GLY A 172 20.95 -15.73 -14.32
N GLY A 173 21.54 -16.20 -13.22
CA GLY A 173 22.96 -16.23 -12.99
C GLY A 173 23.42 -17.67 -12.90
N THR A 174 24.16 -18.10 -13.91
CA THR A 174 24.82 -19.39 -14.06
C THR A 174 25.61 -19.77 -12.80
N ARG A 175 25.30 -20.94 -12.23
CA ARG A 175 26.06 -21.57 -11.16
C ARG A 175 27.37 -22.10 -11.77
N LEU A 176 28.50 -21.52 -11.37
CA LEU A 176 29.83 -22.11 -11.61
C LEU A 176 30.07 -23.17 -10.52
N ASP A 177 30.09 -24.43 -10.93
CA ASP A 177 30.58 -25.54 -10.12
C ASP A 177 32.10 -25.42 -9.95
N ILE A 178 32.56 -25.33 -8.70
CA ILE A 178 33.98 -25.42 -8.36
C ILE A 178 34.19 -26.79 -7.70
N HIS A 179 34.86 -27.67 -8.44
CA HIS A 179 35.40 -28.92 -7.93
C HIS A 179 36.44 -28.65 -6.83
N ALA A 180 36.26 -29.31 -5.69
CA ALA A 180 37.23 -29.36 -4.61
C ALA A 180 38.27 -30.45 -4.92
N ASP A 181 39.54 -30.05 -5.08
CA ASP A 181 40.68 -30.95 -5.03
C ASP A 181 41.44 -30.78 -3.70
N ARG A 182 41.84 -31.91 -3.13
CA ARG A 182 42.48 -32.03 -1.82
C ARG A 182 43.99 -32.13 -2.01
N THR A 183 44.78 -31.35 -1.28
CA THR A 183 46.03 -31.84 -0.67
C THR A 183 46.49 -30.93 0.50
N PRO A 184 47.14 -31.49 1.55
CA PRO A 184 47.61 -30.73 2.71
C PRO A 184 49.14 -30.59 2.75
N LYS A 185 49.65 -29.47 3.29
CA LYS A 185 50.80 -29.38 4.23
C LYS A 185 51.27 -27.93 4.44
N GLY A 186 51.58 -27.59 5.71
CA GLY A 186 52.74 -26.75 6.03
C GLY A 186 52.52 -25.33 6.57
N ARG A 187 52.39 -25.23 7.91
CA ARG A 187 53.15 -24.35 8.84
C ARG A 187 53.54 -22.92 8.40
N ILE A 188 53.10 -21.89 9.15
CA ILE A 188 53.92 -21.00 10.02
C ILE A 188 53.13 -19.76 10.49
N ILE A 189 53.38 -19.43 11.75
CA ILE A 189 52.91 -18.31 12.56
C ILE A 189 53.20 -16.93 11.93
N ARG A 190 52.20 -16.04 11.92
CA ARG A 190 52.42 -14.59 12.02
C ARG A 190 51.26 -13.92 12.75
N LEU A 191 51.46 -13.66 14.04
CA LEU A 191 50.61 -12.83 14.87
C LEU A 191 51.01 -11.35 14.69
N LEU A 192 50.02 -10.46 14.90
CA LEU A 192 50.11 -9.01 15.12
C LEU A 192 50.15 -8.09 13.89
N ARG A 193 48.96 -7.53 13.57
CA ARG A 193 48.65 -6.08 13.63
C ARG A 193 47.44 -5.76 12.73
N LYS A 194 46.20 -5.96 13.21
CA LYS A 194 45.01 -5.18 12.78
C LYS A 194 43.87 -5.30 13.82
N PRO A 195 43.65 -4.33 14.73
CA PRO A 195 42.38 -4.26 15.46
C PRO A 195 41.58 -2.96 15.27
N VAL A 196 41.91 -2.09 14.29
CA VAL A 196 41.21 -0.79 14.18
C VAL A 196 40.35 -0.63 12.91
N LEU A 197 40.56 -1.42 11.85
CA LEU A 197 39.69 -1.33 10.64
C LEU A 197 38.38 -2.12 10.75
N MET A 198 38.32 -3.22 11.52
CA MET A 198 37.09 -4.04 11.57
C MET A 198 35.94 -3.41 12.37
N LEU A 199 36.21 -2.52 13.34
CA LEU A 199 35.14 -1.85 14.08
C LEU A 199 34.39 -0.81 13.24
N ARG A 200 35.05 -0.14 12.29
CA ARG A 200 34.38 0.83 11.39
C ARG A 200 33.46 0.14 10.38
N ASP A 201 33.85 -1.04 9.89
CA ASP A 201 33.00 -1.82 8.98
C ASP A 201 31.83 -2.47 9.72
N LEU A 202 32.01 -2.91 10.97
CA LEU A 202 30.90 -3.44 11.79
C LEU A 202 29.89 -2.34 12.16
N VAL A 203 30.36 -1.17 12.62
CA VAL A 203 29.50 -0.03 12.99
C VAL A 203 28.83 0.59 11.75
N GLY A 204 29.53 0.65 10.62
CA GLY A 204 29.00 1.09 9.33
C GLY A 204 28.03 0.09 8.68
N SER A 205 28.17 -1.21 8.98
CA SER A 205 27.22 -2.26 8.58
C SER A 205 25.94 -2.17 9.41
N THR A 206 26.04 -2.07 10.74
CA THR A 206 24.87 -1.93 11.62
C THR A 206 24.06 -0.67 11.33
N ARG A 207 24.70 0.45 11.00
CA ARG A 207 24.00 1.70 10.68
C ARG A 207 23.32 1.66 9.30
N ARG A 208 23.94 1.02 8.31
CA ARG A 208 23.33 0.83 6.98
C ARG A 208 22.17 -0.14 7.00
N HIS A 209 22.19 -1.15 7.87
CA HIS A 209 21.04 -2.04 8.06
C HIS A 209 19.88 -1.36 8.79
N ALA A 210 20.15 -0.46 9.75
CA ALA A 210 19.11 0.26 10.47
C ALA A 210 18.26 1.20 9.58
N GLU A 211 18.82 1.76 8.50
CA GLU A 211 18.06 2.63 7.59
C GLU A 211 17.19 1.87 6.57
N GLN A 212 17.36 0.56 6.45
CA GLN A 212 16.60 -0.25 5.48
C GLN A 212 15.15 -0.46 5.89
N ASP A 213 14.83 -0.38 7.19
CA ASP A 213 13.47 -0.61 7.69
C ASP A 213 12.79 0.70 8.12
N LEU A 214 13.33 1.85 7.69
CA LEU A 214 12.82 3.17 8.06
C LEU A 214 12.19 3.91 6.88
N THR A 215 11.20 4.73 7.22
CA THR A 215 10.57 5.69 6.32
C THR A 215 10.17 6.95 7.07
N PHE A 216 9.64 7.95 6.36
CA PHE A 216 9.08 9.14 6.99
C PHE A 216 7.65 8.89 7.45
N LEU A 217 7.28 9.45 8.61
CA LEU A 217 5.89 9.59 9.05
C LEU A 217 5.04 10.12 7.88
N GLY A 218 3.85 9.56 7.65
CA GLY A 218 2.98 9.94 6.53
C GLY A 218 3.39 9.41 5.15
N ASN A 219 4.52 8.72 5.00
CA ASN A 219 4.75 7.89 3.81
C ASN A 219 3.98 6.58 3.97
N CYS A 220 2.83 6.52 3.32
CA CYS A 220 1.82 5.50 3.53
C CYS A 220 1.70 4.57 2.32
N ASN A 221 1.28 3.32 2.52
CA ASN A 221 0.90 2.44 1.42
C ASN A 221 -0.31 3.06 0.69
N GLY A 222 -0.23 3.13 -0.64
CA GLY A 222 -1.23 3.75 -1.49
C GLY A 222 -2.59 3.05 -1.54
N GLY A 223 -2.68 1.80 -1.08
CA GLY A 223 -3.85 0.93 -1.15
C GLY A 223 -5.10 1.55 -0.53
N MET A 224 -5.00 2.14 0.66
CA MET A 224 -6.16 2.70 1.38
C MET A 224 -5.85 4.07 1.98
N TYR A 225 -6.73 5.04 1.69
CA TYR A 225 -6.78 6.34 2.36
C TYR A 225 -8.19 6.62 2.86
N GLY A 226 -8.36 6.86 4.16
CA GLY A 226 -9.59 7.44 4.72
C GLY A 226 -9.46 8.94 4.87
N ILE A 227 -10.38 9.71 4.30
CA ILE A 227 -10.31 11.17 4.25
C ILE A 227 -11.62 11.75 4.80
N PRO A 228 -11.58 12.44 5.95
CA PRO A 228 -12.72 13.20 6.45
C PRO A 228 -13.19 14.25 5.46
N LYS A 229 -14.51 14.47 5.38
CA LYS A 229 -15.14 15.44 4.48
C LYS A 229 -14.50 16.82 4.54
N HIS A 230 -14.20 17.34 5.73
CA HIS A 230 -13.63 18.68 5.91
C HIS A 230 -12.19 18.81 5.39
N LEU A 231 -11.49 17.69 5.16
CA LEU A 231 -10.13 17.67 4.60
C LEU A 231 -10.10 17.44 3.08
N VAL A 232 -11.21 17.04 2.45
CA VAL A 232 -11.22 16.58 1.05
C VAL A 232 -10.69 17.63 0.08
N GLU A 233 -11.13 18.89 0.17
CA GLU A 233 -10.67 19.94 -0.76
C GLU A 233 -9.18 20.26 -0.58
N GLN A 234 -8.70 20.28 0.68
CA GLN A 234 -7.29 20.51 1.00
C GLN A 234 -6.42 19.35 0.47
N VAL A 235 -6.85 18.10 0.70
CA VAL A 235 -6.17 16.90 0.22
C VAL A 235 -6.15 16.86 -1.30
N ASP A 236 -7.29 17.06 -1.97
CA ASP A 236 -7.38 17.04 -3.45
C ASP A 236 -6.44 18.08 -4.07
N THR A 237 -6.50 19.32 -3.58
CA THR A 237 -5.68 20.42 -4.08
C THR A 237 -4.19 20.14 -3.89
N ALA A 238 -3.77 19.80 -2.67
CA ALA A 238 -2.36 19.57 -2.35
C ALA A 238 -1.81 18.33 -3.06
N TRP A 239 -2.57 17.23 -3.08
CA TRP A 239 -2.13 15.97 -3.67
C TRP A 239 -1.94 16.09 -5.18
N ARG A 240 -2.88 16.74 -5.88
CA ARG A 240 -2.74 17.02 -7.33
C ARG A 240 -1.56 17.90 -7.64
N HIS A 241 -1.35 18.96 -6.86
CA HIS A 241 -0.20 19.84 -7.01
C HIS A 241 1.11 19.06 -6.94
N TRP A 242 1.29 18.26 -5.88
CA TRP A 242 2.53 17.50 -5.68
C TRP A 242 2.72 16.36 -6.68
N ALA A 243 1.64 15.72 -7.13
CA ALA A 243 1.74 14.69 -8.17
C ALA A 243 2.22 15.28 -9.50
N LEU A 244 1.65 16.41 -9.94
CA LEU A 244 2.10 17.09 -11.16
C LEU A 244 3.55 17.59 -11.03
N TRP A 245 3.90 18.15 -9.87
CA TRP A 245 5.28 18.55 -9.60
C TRP A 245 6.24 17.37 -9.63
N LEU A 246 5.90 16.23 -9.04
CA LEU A 246 6.73 15.02 -9.05
C LEU A 246 6.89 14.44 -10.44
N LEU A 247 5.86 14.46 -11.29
CA LEU A 247 5.98 14.05 -12.69
C LEU A 247 6.98 14.92 -13.46
N GLN A 248 7.04 16.23 -13.15
CA GLN A 248 8.02 17.16 -13.72
C GLN A 248 9.43 16.99 -13.11
N ASN A 249 9.52 16.46 -11.88
CA ASN A 249 10.75 16.27 -11.12
C ASN A 249 11.03 14.78 -10.84
N ILE A 250 10.71 13.91 -11.80
CA ILE A 250 10.62 12.45 -11.60
C ILE A 250 11.97 11.75 -11.39
N GLU A 251 13.07 12.44 -11.67
CA GLU A 251 14.41 11.84 -11.77
C GLU A 251 14.88 11.07 -10.51
N PRO A 252 14.65 11.51 -9.26
CA PRO A 252 14.98 10.72 -8.07
C PRO A 252 14.25 9.36 -8.05
N LEU A 253 12.95 9.37 -8.34
CA LEU A 253 12.14 8.15 -8.39
C LEU A 253 12.55 7.26 -9.55
N LYS A 254 12.82 7.84 -10.71
CA LYS A 254 13.24 7.11 -11.91
C LYS A 254 14.58 6.42 -11.72
N ARG A 255 15.58 7.08 -11.14
CA ARG A 255 16.88 6.46 -10.79
C ARG A 255 16.71 5.29 -9.83
N ALA A 256 15.76 5.39 -8.90
CA ALA A 256 15.42 4.33 -7.96
C ALA A 256 14.46 3.26 -8.52
N LYS A 257 13.99 3.41 -9.77
CA LYS A 257 12.95 2.57 -10.40
C LYS A 257 11.62 2.56 -9.64
N LYS A 258 11.22 3.70 -9.07
CA LYS A 258 10.04 3.88 -8.22
C LYS A 258 8.99 4.84 -8.81
N GLN A 259 8.94 4.99 -10.13
CA GLN A 259 7.98 5.88 -10.82
C GLN A 259 6.52 5.51 -10.56
N THR A 260 6.23 4.24 -10.25
CA THR A 260 4.88 3.77 -9.91
C THR A 260 4.39 4.28 -8.55
N HIS A 261 5.23 4.97 -7.77
CA HIS A 261 4.89 5.46 -6.43
C HIS A 261 4.70 6.99 -6.42
N VAL A 262 4.49 7.62 -7.59
CA VAL A 262 4.33 9.07 -7.68
C VAL A 262 3.14 9.55 -6.86
N ASP A 263 1.99 8.87 -6.94
CA ASP A 263 0.80 9.18 -6.16
C ASP A 263 1.06 9.06 -4.65
N GLN A 264 1.73 7.99 -4.23
CA GLN A 264 2.11 7.72 -2.85
C GLN A 264 3.03 8.81 -2.28
N VAL A 265 4.09 9.15 -3.01
CA VAL A 265 5.06 10.18 -2.60
C VAL A 265 4.42 11.57 -2.66
N ALA A 266 3.51 11.82 -3.61
CA ALA A 266 2.76 13.06 -3.68
C ALA A 266 1.83 13.23 -2.46
N MET A 267 1.18 12.16 -2.00
CA MET A 267 0.35 12.20 -0.79
C MET A 267 1.22 12.51 0.44
N TRP A 268 2.39 11.89 0.55
CA TRP A 268 3.35 12.19 1.62
C TRP A 268 3.75 13.68 1.62
N LEU A 269 4.08 14.24 0.46
CA LEU A 269 4.36 15.68 0.33
C LEU A 269 3.15 16.53 0.69
N ALA A 270 1.94 16.14 0.28
CA ALA A 270 0.71 16.85 0.64
C ALA A 270 0.51 16.88 2.16
N ILE A 271 0.66 15.74 2.83
CA ILE A 271 0.52 15.64 4.29
C ILE A 271 1.44 16.64 5.00
N HIS A 272 2.72 16.67 4.64
CA HIS A 272 3.68 17.52 5.35
C HIS A 272 3.70 18.97 4.90
N VAL A 273 3.61 19.25 3.60
CA VAL A 273 3.73 20.63 3.13
C VAL A 273 2.43 21.39 3.32
N ALA A 274 1.27 20.74 3.15
CA ALA A 274 -0.04 21.36 3.39
C ALA A 274 -0.52 21.19 4.84
N GLN A 275 0.27 20.54 5.71
CA GLN A 275 -0.04 20.32 7.13
C GLN A 275 -1.40 19.62 7.33
N ILE A 276 -1.69 18.60 6.51
CA ILE A 276 -2.93 17.84 6.60
C ILE A 276 -2.86 16.98 7.87
N PRO A 277 -3.85 17.08 8.80
CA PRO A 277 -3.90 16.22 9.97
C PRO A 277 -3.88 14.74 9.57
N PHE A 278 -3.02 13.94 10.20
CA PHE A 278 -2.72 12.58 9.78
C PHE A 278 -2.58 11.62 10.95
N ARG A 279 -3.24 10.46 10.83
CA ARG A 279 -3.18 9.34 11.77
C ARG A 279 -2.83 8.03 11.07
N HIS A 280 -2.00 7.22 11.69
CA HIS A 280 -1.72 5.86 11.20
C HIS A 280 -2.92 4.94 11.40
N ALA A 281 -3.32 4.25 10.34
CA ALA A 281 -4.19 3.08 10.43
C ALA A 281 -3.35 1.82 10.76
N PRO A 282 -3.90 0.85 11.51
CA PRO A 282 -3.23 -0.43 11.75
C PRO A 282 -3.14 -1.26 10.48
N SER A 283 -2.25 -2.25 10.46
CA SER A 283 -2.05 -3.15 9.31
C SER A 283 -3.31 -3.94 8.95
N ASN A 284 -4.23 -4.14 9.90
CA ASN A 284 -5.54 -4.77 9.72
C ASN A 284 -6.39 -4.12 8.61
N ALA A 285 -6.24 -2.80 8.41
CA ALA A 285 -7.04 -2.02 7.47
C ALA A 285 -6.41 -1.91 6.07
N ASN A 286 -5.23 -2.48 5.87
CA ASN A 286 -4.53 -2.59 4.59
C ASN A 286 -3.46 -3.70 4.69
N TYR A 287 -3.92 -4.94 4.84
CA TYR A 287 -3.09 -6.09 5.20
C TYR A 287 -2.44 -6.71 3.97
N TYR A 288 -1.13 -6.55 3.80
CA TYR A 288 -0.42 -7.08 2.63
C TYR A 288 -0.34 -8.62 2.64
N LEU A 289 -0.44 -9.25 1.46
CA LEU A 289 -0.19 -10.70 1.28
C LEU A 289 0.95 -11.03 0.31
N HIS A 290 1.53 -10.02 -0.34
CA HIS A 290 2.38 -10.21 -1.51
C HIS A 290 3.86 -10.55 -1.21
N PHE A 291 4.25 -10.62 0.07
CA PHE A 291 5.50 -11.20 0.53
C PHE A 291 5.40 -11.70 1.98
N SER A 292 6.33 -12.56 2.39
CA SER A 292 6.45 -13.01 3.78
C SER A 292 7.13 -11.94 4.64
N GLY A 293 6.46 -11.48 5.69
CA GLY A 293 7.02 -10.52 6.66
C GLY A 293 6.01 -10.26 7.78
N GLN A 294 6.48 -10.00 9.00
CA GLN A 294 5.56 -9.67 10.10
C GLN A 294 5.01 -8.25 9.92
N HIS A 295 3.73 -8.08 10.20
CA HIS A 295 3.04 -6.79 10.23
C HIS A 295 3.31 -6.08 11.56
N ARG A 296 4.26 -5.14 11.57
CA ARG A 296 4.68 -4.42 12.77
C ARG A 296 3.56 -3.58 13.37
N TRP A 297 2.66 -3.06 12.55
CA TRP A 297 1.56 -2.19 12.98
C TRP A 297 0.21 -2.92 13.07
N PHE A 298 0.24 -4.25 13.21
CA PHE A 298 -0.96 -5.06 13.42
C PHE A 298 -1.54 -4.83 14.82
N ASP A 299 -2.86 -4.66 14.92
CA ASP A 299 -3.59 -4.63 16.18
C ASP A 299 -4.19 -6.01 16.46
N GLU A 300 -3.60 -6.71 17.43
CA GLU A 300 -4.02 -8.06 17.85
C GLU A 300 -5.47 -8.12 18.39
N ARG A 301 -6.06 -6.97 18.69
CA ARG A 301 -7.45 -6.87 19.18
C ARG A 301 -8.49 -6.82 18.07
N ALA A 302 -8.07 -6.67 16.81
CA ALA A 302 -8.94 -6.58 15.65
C ALA A 302 -8.66 -7.71 14.65
N GLY A 303 -9.69 -8.10 13.88
CA GLY A 303 -9.52 -8.99 12.73
C GLY A 303 -8.84 -8.28 11.55
N ILE A 304 -8.50 -9.02 10.50
CA ILE A 304 -8.09 -8.41 9.22
C ILE A 304 -9.36 -7.89 8.54
N ALA A 305 -9.45 -6.57 8.36
CA ALA A 305 -10.61 -5.94 7.73
C ALA A 305 -10.46 -5.81 6.21
N LEU A 306 -9.23 -5.64 5.71
CA LEU A 306 -8.96 -5.47 4.28
C LEU A 306 -7.64 -6.13 3.88
N LEU A 307 -7.71 -7.08 2.96
CA LEU A 307 -6.54 -7.67 2.32
C LEU A 307 -6.09 -6.81 1.14
N HIS A 308 -4.77 -6.61 1.01
CA HIS A 308 -4.11 -6.01 -0.14
C HIS A 308 -3.18 -7.03 -0.80
N TYR A 309 -3.49 -7.41 -2.02
CA TYR A 309 -2.75 -8.44 -2.74
C TYR A 309 -2.25 -7.89 -4.07
N HIS A 310 -1.09 -8.36 -4.52
CA HIS A 310 -0.59 -8.06 -5.87
C HIS A 310 -0.61 -9.33 -6.72
N ASP A 311 -0.31 -9.20 -8.02
CA ASP A 311 -0.28 -10.30 -8.99
C ASP A 311 0.49 -11.55 -8.48
N SER A 312 1.55 -11.37 -7.69
CA SER A 312 2.34 -12.49 -7.12
C SER A 312 1.54 -13.39 -6.17
N ALA A 313 0.55 -12.82 -5.49
CA ALA A 313 -0.31 -13.51 -4.53
C ALA A 313 -1.50 -14.21 -5.19
N VAL A 314 -1.70 -14.08 -6.51
CA VAL A 314 -2.84 -14.69 -7.21
C VAL A 314 -2.38 -15.89 -8.03
N ASP A 315 -3.11 -17.00 -7.91
CA ASP A 315 -2.93 -18.17 -8.76
C ASP A 315 -3.50 -17.85 -10.16
N PRO A 316 -2.66 -17.84 -11.22
CA PRO A 316 -3.09 -17.40 -12.54
C PRO A 316 -4.07 -18.37 -13.22
N THR A 317 -4.18 -19.61 -12.73
CA THR A 317 -5.08 -20.62 -13.30
C THR A 317 -6.47 -20.53 -12.70
N THR A 318 -6.55 -20.32 -11.39
CA THR A 318 -7.82 -20.31 -10.64
C THR A 318 -8.33 -18.92 -10.32
N GLY A 319 -7.48 -17.89 -10.38
CA GLY A 319 -7.78 -16.55 -9.90
C GLY A 319 -7.84 -16.43 -8.38
N ARG A 320 -7.57 -17.50 -7.62
CA ARG A 320 -7.59 -17.52 -6.16
C ARG A 320 -6.33 -16.92 -5.55
N LEU A 321 -6.45 -16.37 -4.36
CA LEU A 321 -5.32 -15.94 -3.55
C LEU A 321 -4.54 -17.17 -3.03
N LYS A 322 -3.21 -17.09 -3.11
CA LYS A 322 -2.26 -18.05 -2.57
C LYS A 322 -1.79 -17.58 -1.20
N ALA A 323 -1.70 -18.51 -0.25
CA ALA A 323 -1.08 -18.22 1.03
C ALA A 323 0.44 -17.98 0.86
N PRO A 324 1.00 -16.92 1.47
CA PRO A 324 2.45 -16.76 1.52
C PRO A 324 3.07 -17.91 2.31
N GLN A 325 4.34 -18.22 2.02
CA GLN A 325 5.06 -19.23 2.80
C GLN A 325 5.13 -18.79 4.27
N GLY A 326 4.70 -19.68 5.16
CA GLY A 326 4.66 -19.41 6.60
C GLY A 326 3.43 -18.62 7.07
N ALA A 327 2.38 -18.50 6.24
CA ALA A 327 1.13 -17.87 6.64
C ALA A 327 0.61 -18.44 7.96
N THR A 328 0.30 -17.55 8.89
CA THR A 328 -0.33 -17.83 10.18
C THR A 328 -1.74 -18.43 9.99
N THR A 329 -2.29 -19.03 11.03
CA THR A 329 -3.68 -19.54 11.02
C THR A 329 -4.69 -18.44 10.69
N MET A 330 -4.46 -17.22 11.19
CA MET A 330 -5.29 -16.06 10.90
C MET A 330 -5.25 -15.67 9.41
N GLU A 331 -4.05 -15.59 8.84
CA GLU A 331 -3.88 -15.27 7.40
C GLU A 331 -4.51 -16.35 6.52
N GLN A 332 -4.34 -17.62 6.87
CA GLN A 332 -4.97 -18.73 6.15
C GLN A 332 -6.50 -18.64 6.20
N ALA A 333 -7.07 -18.28 7.36
CA ALA A 333 -8.51 -18.07 7.49
C ALA A 333 -8.98 -16.87 6.64
N ALA A 334 -8.25 -15.75 6.66
CA ALA A 334 -8.55 -14.57 5.86
C ALA A 334 -8.49 -14.87 4.35
N ILE A 335 -7.45 -15.57 3.88
CA ILE A 335 -7.32 -16.01 2.48
C ILE A 335 -8.43 -16.98 2.10
N SER A 336 -8.80 -17.91 2.98
CA SER A 336 -9.91 -18.83 2.75
C SER A 336 -11.24 -18.09 2.60
N ALA A 337 -11.50 -17.07 3.44
CA ALA A 337 -12.70 -16.24 3.34
C ALA A 337 -12.73 -15.44 2.03
N ALA A 338 -11.61 -14.81 1.65
CA ALA A 338 -11.48 -14.10 0.38
C ALA A 338 -11.72 -15.03 -0.82
N ASN A 339 -11.14 -16.23 -0.81
CA ASN A 339 -11.33 -17.20 -1.89
C ASN A 339 -12.76 -17.72 -1.97
N ALA A 340 -13.43 -17.92 -0.83
CA ALA A 340 -14.85 -18.30 -0.83
C ALA A 340 -15.71 -17.20 -1.48
N GLN A 341 -15.39 -15.93 -1.28
CA GLN A 341 -16.08 -14.82 -1.94
C GLN A 341 -15.81 -14.80 -3.46
N ILE A 342 -14.54 -14.98 -3.87
CA ILE A 342 -14.17 -15.08 -5.29
C ILE A 342 -14.97 -16.20 -5.96
N ASP A 343 -15.05 -17.37 -5.33
CA ASP A 343 -15.78 -18.52 -5.86
C ASP A 343 -17.30 -18.25 -5.99
N GLN A 344 -17.90 -17.58 -5.00
CA GLN A 344 -19.33 -17.23 -5.01
C GLN A 344 -19.70 -16.23 -6.10
N SER A 345 -18.77 -15.36 -6.50
CA SER A 345 -19.02 -14.35 -7.54
C SER A 345 -19.27 -14.96 -8.92
N GLY A 346 -18.85 -16.22 -9.14
CA GLY A 346 -18.88 -16.88 -10.46
C GLY A 346 -17.97 -16.24 -11.51
N ARG A 347 -17.28 -15.14 -11.19
CA ARG A 347 -16.33 -14.44 -12.07
C ARG A 347 -14.92 -14.83 -11.68
N SER A 348 -14.30 -15.72 -12.47
CA SER A 348 -12.85 -15.91 -12.39
C SER A 348 -12.14 -14.60 -12.70
N ILE A 349 -11.07 -14.29 -11.98
CA ILE A 349 -10.20 -13.16 -12.31
C ILE A 349 -9.54 -13.50 -13.66
N ALA A 350 -10.09 -12.97 -14.75
CA ALA A 350 -9.54 -13.16 -16.07
C ALA A 350 -8.19 -12.44 -16.16
N TRP A 351 -7.10 -13.19 -16.00
CA TRP A 351 -5.75 -12.79 -16.34
C TRP A 351 -5.54 -13.05 -17.83
N VAL A 352 -6.00 -12.13 -18.69
CA VAL A 352 -5.65 -12.12 -20.12
C VAL A 352 -4.73 -10.95 -20.39
#